data_AF-A0A0R1DWA3-F1
#
_entry.id   AF-A0A0R1DWA3-F1
#
_cell.length_a   1.000
_cell.length_b   1.000
_cell.length_c   1.000
_cell.angle_alpha   90.00
_cell.angle_beta   90.00
_cell.angle_gamma   90.00
#
_symmetry.space_group_name_H-M   'P 1'
#
loop_
_entity.id
_entity.type
_entity.pdbx_description
1 polymer ?
#
loop_
_entity_poly.entity_id
_entity_poly.type
_entity_poly.pdbx_seq_one_letter_code
_entity_poly.pdbx_strand_id
1 'polypeptide(L)'
;MFGKLVWIIAAYITTAQSFYDKMQCANCSKINRNCEVKTTGWSCEFDVDARKFGRQVNSSKVPPFLQTCMPAGLGFVKEKPIIGYCCFWSPETGCQKIKRKGVDIENNKRCHMCSRAIWSSLMENKTCPCGKWFIDAEGKGANQRISNLIVFWTLVCTLLFL
;
A
#
# COMPACT_ATOMS: atom_id res chain seq x y z
N MET A 1 5.33 -56.22 2.50
CA MET A 1 4.18 -55.53 3.10
C MET A 1 4.53 -54.12 3.63
N PHE A 2 5.43 -53.38 2.95
CA PHE A 2 5.94 -52.06 3.42
C PHE A 2 5.71 -50.91 2.43
N GLY A 3 5.14 -51.17 1.25
CA GLY A 3 4.98 -50.16 0.18
C GLY A 3 3.72 -49.29 0.25
N LYS A 4 2.82 -49.52 1.20
CA LYS A 4 1.53 -48.79 1.30
C LYS A 4 1.48 -47.71 2.39
N LEU A 5 2.46 -47.66 3.29
CA LEU A 5 2.50 -46.69 4.39
C LEU A 5 3.12 -45.34 4.01
N VAL A 6 3.92 -45.28 2.94
CA VAL A 6 4.65 -44.05 2.53
C VAL A 6 3.71 -43.00 1.93
N TRP A 7 2.61 -43.41 1.29
CA TRP A 7 1.66 -42.47 0.66
C TRP A 7 0.72 -41.76 1.64
N ILE A 8 0.59 -42.24 2.87
CA ILE A 8 -0.30 -41.62 3.87
C ILE A 8 0.40 -40.49 4.63
N ILE A 9 1.73 -40.49 4.71
CA ILE A 9 2.51 -39.44 5.40
C ILE A 9 2.69 -38.20 4.52
N ALA A 10 2.66 -38.33 3.19
CA ALA A 10 2.80 -37.20 2.26
C ALA A 10 1.58 -36.27 2.20
N ALA A 11 0.41 -36.69 2.70
CA ALA A 11 -0.82 -35.90 2.65
C ALA A 11 -1.01 -34.93 3.85
N TYR A 12 -0.12 -34.95 4.84
CA TYR A 12 -0.28 -34.15 6.07
C TYR A 12 0.55 -32.86 6.12
N ILE A 13 1.32 -32.55 5.06
CA ILE A 13 1.96 -31.23 4.94
C ILE A 13 0.98 -30.26 4.26
N THR A 14 -0.19 -30.06 4.86
CA THR A 14 -0.92 -28.81 4.61
C THR A 14 -0.11 -27.72 5.29
N THR A 15 0.72 -27.00 4.55
CA THR A 15 1.33 -25.76 5.04
C THR A 15 0.17 -24.87 5.50
N ALA A 16 0.01 -24.69 6.80
CA ALA A 16 -0.98 -23.77 7.33
C ALA A 16 -0.68 -22.40 6.72
N GLN A 17 -1.52 -21.96 5.78
CA GLN A 17 -1.28 -20.73 5.04
C GLN A 17 -1.29 -19.56 6.02
N SER A 18 -0.17 -18.83 6.08
CA SER A 18 -0.04 -17.73 7.02
C SER A 18 -1.01 -16.61 6.64
N PHE A 19 -1.57 -15.91 7.62
CA PHE A 19 -2.41 -14.75 7.32
C PHE A 19 -1.61 -13.63 6.60
N TYR A 20 -0.28 -13.61 6.76
CA TYR A 20 0.61 -12.70 6.06
C TYR A 20 0.55 -12.87 4.53
N ASP A 21 0.32 -14.09 4.03
CA ASP A 21 0.31 -14.41 2.60
C ASP A 21 -0.85 -13.75 1.84
N LYS A 22 -1.84 -13.24 2.58
CA LYS A 22 -2.98 -12.47 2.07
C LYS A 22 -2.68 -10.99 1.91
N MET A 23 -1.45 -10.55 2.18
CA MET A 23 -1.04 -9.15 2.17
C MET A 23 0.23 -8.97 1.34
N GLN A 24 0.45 -7.76 0.85
CA GLN A 24 1.66 -7.39 0.11
C GLN A 24 1.96 -5.91 0.26
N CYS A 25 3.25 -5.56 0.18
CA CYS A 25 3.67 -4.18 0.02
C CYS A 25 3.24 -3.64 -1.35
N ALA A 26 2.82 -2.38 -1.40
CA ALA A 26 2.76 -1.62 -2.63
C ALA A 26 4.06 -0.83 -2.82
N ASN A 27 4.48 -0.63 -4.07
CA ASN A 27 5.66 0.17 -4.36
C ASN A 27 5.31 1.66 -4.28
N CYS A 28 5.60 2.27 -3.12
CA CYS A 28 5.39 3.69 -2.87
C CYS A 28 6.69 4.51 -2.90
N SER A 29 7.81 3.96 -3.38
CA SER A 29 9.09 4.66 -3.42
C SER A 29 9.03 6.00 -4.16
N LYS A 30 8.11 6.13 -5.14
CA LYS A 30 7.93 7.39 -5.84
C LYS A 30 7.50 8.53 -4.91
N ILE A 31 6.61 8.35 -3.93
CA ILE A 31 6.13 9.47 -3.10
C ILE A 31 7.20 10.07 -2.16
N ASN A 32 8.32 9.35 -1.99
CA ASN A 32 9.43 9.73 -1.11
C ASN A 32 10.51 10.61 -1.77
N ARG A 33 10.51 10.76 -3.11
CA ARG A 33 11.64 11.35 -3.89
C ARG A 33 12.17 12.70 -3.41
N ASN A 34 11.33 13.54 -2.79
CA ASN A 34 11.69 14.88 -2.28
C ASN A 34 11.09 15.10 -0.88
N CYS A 35 11.14 14.08 -0.03
CA CYS A 35 10.57 14.17 1.29
C CYS A 35 11.39 13.39 2.31
N GLU A 36 11.71 14.07 3.40
CA GLU A 36 12.31 13.46 4.58
C GLU A 36 11.21 13.19 5.61
N VAL A 37 11.02 11.93 5.97
CA VAL A 37 10.10 11.54 7.03
C VAL A 37 10.81 11.63 8.38
N LYS A 38 10.31 12.46 9.30
CA LYS A 38 10.90 12.64 10.65
C LYS A 38 10.16 11.92 11.77
N THR A 39 9.04 11.30 11.46
CA THR A 39 8.14 10.68 12.43
C THR A 39 7.83 9.26 12.03
N THR A 40 7.51 8.40 12.99
CA THR A 40 7.03 7.04 12.71
C THR A 40 5.55 6.92 13.01
N GLY A 41 4.79 6.28 12.13
CA GLY A 41 3.36 6.08 12.33
C GLY A 41 2.72 5.17 11.29
N TRP A 42 1.42 4.95 11.47
CA TRP A 42 0.59 4.23 10.53
C TRP A 42 -0.81 4.81 10.46
N SER A 43 -1.54 4.53 9.38
CA SER A 43 -2.94 4.90 9.24
C SER A 43 -3.58 3.92 8.26
N CYS A 44 -4.79 3.44 8.56
CA CYS A 44 -5.48 2.43 7.76
C CYS A 44 -6.80 2.96 7.22
N GLU A 45 -7.20 2.46 6.05
CA GLU A 45 -8.49 2.76 5.43
C GLU A 45 -9.68 2.48 6.37
N PHE A 46 -9.56 1.42 7.18
CA PHE A 46 -10.57 1.05 8.15
C PHE A 46 -10.00 0.98 9.57
N ASP A 47 -10.76 1.48 10.55
CA ASP A 47 -10.39 1.39 11.97
C ASP A 47 -10.21 -0.06 12.44
N VAL A 48 -10.96 -1.01 11.87
CA VAL A 48 -10.80 -2.44 12.18
C VAL A 48 -9.44 -2.99 11.73
N ASP A 49 -8.83 -2.42 10.70
CA ASP A 49 -7.48 -2.77 10.27
C ASP A 49 -6.44 -2.08 11.16
N ALA A 50 -6.64 -0.80 11.50
CA ALA A 50 -5.75 -0.07 12.42
C ALA A 50 -5.62 -0.76 13.79
N ARG A 51 -6.71 -1.32 14.33
CA ARG A 51 -6.72 -2.08 15.60
C ARG A 51 -5.99 -3.43 15.54
N LYS A 52 -5.55 -3.88 14.36
CA LYS A 52 -4.73 -5.10 14.22
C LYS A 52 -3.26 -4.83 14.47
N PHE A 53 -2.84 -3.57 14.51
CA PHE A 53 -1.45 -3.18 14.73
C PHE A 53 -1.24 -2.68 16.16
N GLY A 54 -0.05 -2.90 16.70
CA GLY A 54 0.37 -2.38 17.99
C GLY A 54 1.85 -2.01 17.99
N ARG A 55 2.19 -0.96 18.76
CA ARG A 55 3.59 -0.60 19.04
C ARG A 55 4.20 -1.61 20.01
N GLN A 56 5.51 -1.83 19.90
CA GLN A 56 6.28 -2.70 20.79
C GLN A 56 5.81 -4.17 20.80
N VAL A 57 5.10 -4.57 19.74
CA VAL A 57 4.80 -5.98 19.49
C VAL A 57 6.07 -6.61 18.94
N ASN A 58 6.30 -7.89 19.25
CA ASN A 58 7.46 -8.62 18.77
C ASN A 58 7.44 -8.73 17.23
N SER A 59 8.00 -7.72 16.55
CA SER A 59 8.02 -7.56 15.10
C SER A 59 8.81 -8.67 14.40
N SER A 60 9.57 -9.46 15.17
CA SER A 60 10.29 -10.66 14.75
C SER A 60 9.40 -11.70 14.06
N LYS A 61 8.08 -11.66 14.28
CA LYS A 61 7.11 -12.54 13.60
C LYS A 61 6.65 -12.03 12.22
N VAL A 62 6.94 -10.77 11.86
CA VAL A 62 6.57 -10.21 10.56
C VAL A 62 7.54 -10.77 9.51
N PRO A 63 7.06 -11.38 8.42
CA PRO A 63 7.94 -11.99 7.43
C PRO A 63 8.71 -10.92 6.62
N PRO A 64 9.89 -11.25 6.06
CA PRO A 64 10.75 -10.29 5.36
C PRO A 64 10.04 -9.48 4.26
N PHE A 65 9.12 -10.10 3.53
CA PHE A 65 8.39 -9.45 2.44
C PHE A 65 7.41 -8.34 2.90
N LEU A 66 7.02 -8.31 4.18
CA LEU A 66 6.24 -7.20 4.75
C LEU A 66 7.12 -6.21 5.51
N GLN A 67 8.27 -6.65 6.04
CA GLN A 67 9.22 -5.77 6.71
C GLN A 67 9.72 -4.65 5.79
N THR A 68 9.76 -4.86 4.47
CA THR A 68 10.13 -3.82 3.50
C THR A 68 9.22 -2.58 3.54
N CYS A 69 7.97 -2.73 3.98
CA CYS A 69 7.00 -1.64 4.04
C CYS A 69 6.41 -1.40 5.45
N MET A 70 6.96 -2.04 6.48
CA MET A 70 6.56 -1.84 7.87
C MET A 70 7.74 -1.34 8.70
N PRO A 71 7.53 -0.31 9.54
CA PRO A 71 8.58 0.15 10.45
C PRO A 71 8.91 -0.92 11.49
N ALA A 72 10.17 -0.91 11.94
CA ALA A 72 10.62 -1.77 13.02
C ALA A 72 9.82 -1.51 14.31
N GLY A 73 9.60 -2.56 15.12
CA GLY A 73 8.84 -2.48 16.36
C GLY A 73 7.31 -2.33 16.20
N LEU A 74 6.81 -2.30 14.96
CA LEU A 74 5.38 -2.41 14.64
C LEU A 74 5.06 -3.84 14.22
N GLY A 75 3.97 -4.39 14.76
CA GLY A 75 3.55 -5.75 14.46
C GLY A 75 2.05 -5.93 14.57
N PHE A 76 1.59 -7.14 14.24
CA PHE A 76 0.19 -7.51 14.34
C PHE A 76 -0.13 -8.01 15.75
N VAL A 77 -1.06 -7.37 16.45
CA VAL A 77 -1.59 -7.83 17.75
C VAL A 77 -2.65 -8.92 17.59
N LYS A 78 -3.19 -9.10 16.38
CA LYS A 78 -4.17 -10.12 16.03
C LYS A 78 -3.74 -10.80 14.73
N GLU A 79 -3.72 -12.12 14.72
CA GLU A 79 -3.36 -12.93 13.54
C GLU A 79 -4.50 -12.95 12.51
N LYS A 80 -4.77 -11.79 11.91
CA LYS A 80 -5.79 -11.60 10.88
C LYS A 80 -5.27 -10.69 9.79
N PRO A 81 -5.56 -10.98 8.51
CA PRO A 81 -5.15 -10.12 7.41
C PRO A 81 -5.93 -8.80 7.45
N ILE A 82 -5.37 -7.74 6.89
CA ILE A 82 -6.11 -6.50 6.64
C ILE A 82 -7.20 -6.71 5.59
N ILE A 83 -8.22 -5.86 5.60
CA ILE A 83 -9.33 -5.87 4.65
C ILE A 83 -9.03 -4.90 3.50
N GLY A 84 -8.68 -3.66 3.85
CA GLY A 84 -8.36 -2.59 2.92
C GLY A 84 -6.85 -2.45 2.71
N TYR A 85 -6.35 -1.27 3.01
CA TYR A 85 -4.93 -0.95 3.04
C TYR A 85 -4.53 -0.19 4.30
N CYS A 86 -3.24 -0.26 4.63
CA CYS A 86 -2.62 0.53 5.68
C CYS A 86 -1.37 1.18 5.14
N CYS A 87 -1.21 2.46 5.45
CA CYS A 87 -0.05 3.25 5.16
C CYS A 87 0.84 3.29 6.39
N PHE A 88 2.14 3.16 6.18
CA PHE A 88 3.16 3.20 7.22
C PHE A 88 4.20 4.23 6.84
N TRP A 89 4.79 4.88 7.83
CA TRP A 89 5.90 5.78 7.57
C TRP A 89 6.92 5.74 8.70
N SER A 90 8.19 5.88 8.35
CA SER A 90 9.30 6.09 9.27
C SER A 90 10.48 6.78 8.58
N PRO A 91 11.46 7.31 9.35
CA PRO A 91 12.68 7.86 8.75
C PRO A 91 13.43 6.88 7.85
N GLU A 92 13.42 5.58 8.17
CA GLU A 92 14.19 4.56 7.46
C GLU A 92 13.49 4.08 6.19
N THR A 93 12.17 3.93 6.24
CA THR A 93 11.38 3.33 5.14
C THR A 93 10.70 4.37 4.25
N GLY A 94 10.72 5.64 4.66
CA GLY A 94 9.87 6.67 4.08
C GLY A 94 8.40 6.27 4.23
N CYS A 95 7.56 6.69 3.30
CA CYS A 95 6.16 6.31 3.25
C CYS A 95 5.93 5.07 2.39
N GLN A 96 5.26 4.09 2.98
CA GLN A 96 4.98 2.79 2.41
C GLN A 96 3.53 2.37 2.65
N LYS A 97 3.10 1.29 1.98
CA LYS A 97 1.72 0.81 2.04
C LYS A 97 1.67 -0.71 2.00
N ILE A 98 0.87 -1.30 2.88
CA ILE A 98 0.40 -2.69 2.77
C ILE A 98 -1.02 -2.68 2.22
N LYS A 99 -1.31 -3.63 1.34
CA LYS A 99 -2.65 -3.89 0.83
C LYS A 99 -2.96 -5.38 0.84
N ARG A 100 -4.24 -5.72 0.80
CA ARG A 100 -4.70 -7.09 0.57
C ARG A 100 -4.27 -7.58 -0.82
N LYS A 101 -3.77 -8.81 -0.90
CA LYS A 101 -3.40 -9.48 -2.16
C LYS A 101 -4.66 -9.93 -2.90
N GLY A 102 -4.65 -9.82 -4.23
CA GLY A 102 -5.77 -10.25 -5.08
C GLY A 102 -7.00 -9.34 -5.06
N VAL A 103 -6.94 -8.19 -4.37
CA VAL A 103 -8.01 -7.18 -4.35
C VAL A 103 -7.56 -5.94 -5.11
N ASP A 104 -7.99 -5.84 -6.36
CA ASP A 104 -7.66 -4.77 -7.28
C ASP A 104 -8.65 -3.60 -7.19
N ILE A 105 -8.74 -2.99 -6.02
CA ILE A 105 -9.42 -1.71 -5.86
C ILE A 105 -8.46 -0.60 -6.32
N GLU A 106 -8.94 0.35 -7.11
CA GLU A 106 -8.11 1.45 -7.64
C GLU A 106 -7.38 2.22 -6.52
N ASN A 107 -8.06 2.46 -5.41
CA ASN A 107 -7.48 3.06 -4.20
C ASN A 107 -6.37 2.20 -3.59
N ASN A 108 -6.40 0.87 -3.74
CA ASN A 108 -5.32 -0.02 -3.30
C ASN A 108 -4.06 0.11 -4.16
N LYS A 109 -4.16 0.57 -5.41
CA LYS A 109 -3.01 0.77 -6.31
C LYS A 109 -2.32 2.12 -6.08
N ARG A 110 -3.07 3.16 -5.70
CA ARG A 110 -2.57 4.53 -5.55
C ARG A 110 -1.87 4.76 -4.20
N CYS A 111 -0.60 5.20 -4.23
CA CYS A 111 0.17 5.53 -3.01
C CYS A 111 -0.10 6.95 -2.48
N HIS A 112 -0.61 7.87 -3.31
CA HIS A 112 -0.95 9.22 -2.85
C HIS A 112 -2.05 9.25 -1.79
N MET A 113 -2.83 8.17 -1.64
CA MET A 113 -3.83 8.05 -0.58
C MET A 113 -3.19 8.03 0.81
N CYS A 114 -1.92 7.62 0.92
CA CYS A 114 -1.19 7.59 2.18
C CYS A 114 -0.81 8.96 2.73
N SER A 115 -0.71 9.96 1.86
CA SER A 115 -0.38 11.32 2.26
C SER A 115 -1.58 12.24 2.44
N ARG A 116 -2.68 11.92 1.75
CA ARG A 116 -3.81 12.86 1.58
C ARG A 116 -4.94 12.69 2.54
N ALA A 117 -5.22 11.46 2.96
CA ALA A 117 -6.47 11.19 3.61
C ALA A 117 -6.27 10.54 4.97
N ILE A 118 -6.97 11.15 5.91
CA ILE A 118 -7.02 10.79 7.31
C ILE A 118 -8.09 9.71 7.42
N TRP A 119 -7.68 8.46 7.43
CA TRP A 119 -8.63 7.34 7.33
C TRP A 119 -8.98 6.71 8.68
N SER A 120 -8.13 6.87 9.69
CA SER A 120 -8.35 6.27 11.00
C SER A 120 -8.30 7.30 12.13
N SER A 121 -9.34 7.28 12.96
CA SER A 121 -9.45 8.09 14.19
C SER A 121 -8.38 7.73 15.23
N LEU A 122 -7.74 6.56 15.10
CA LEU A 122 -6.81 5.99 16.09
C LEU A 122 -5.41 6.60 16.09
N MET A 123 -5.05 7.39 15.07
CA MET A 123 -3.75 8.05 14.96
C MET A 123 -3.86 9.57 14.91
N GLU A 124 -4.85 10.14 15.59
CA GLU A 124 -4.99 11.60 15.77
C GLU A 124 -4.94 12.38 14.45
N ASN A 125 -5.56 11.85 13.40
CA ASN A 125 -5.57 12.50 12.09
C ASN A 125 -4.20 12.66 11.41
N LYS A 126 -3.24 11.76 11.69
CA LYS A 126 -1.92 11.78 11.05
C LYS A 126 -1.90 10.93 9.78
N THR A 127 -1.24 11.46 8.76
CA THR A 127 -0.93 10.79 7.49
C THR A 127 0.58 10.79 7.27
N CYS A 128 1.04 10.06 6.25
CA CYS A 128 2.41 10.17 5.81
C CYS A 128 2.73 11.63 5.43
N PRO A 129 3.84 12.22 5.91
CA PRO A 129 4.16 13.63 5.67
C PRO A 129 4.67 13.94 4.25
N CYS A 130 4.81 12.93 3.39
CA CYS A 130 5.33 13.05 2.02
C CYS A 130 4.24 13.20 0.96
N GLY A 131 4.59 13.42 -0.31
CA GLY A 131 3.63 13.34 -1.42
C GLY A 131 2.85 14.63 -1.75
N LYS A 132 3.23 15.79 -1.21
CA LYS A 132 2.65 17.09 -1.63
C LYS A 132 2.87 17.38 -3.12
N TRP A 133 4.02 17.00 -3.65
CA TRP A 133 4.47 17.28 -5.04
C TRP A 133 3.90 16.32 -6.11
N PHE A 134 3.34 15.17 -5.73
CA PHE A 134 2.79 14.19 -6.68
C PHE A 134 1.58 14.74 -7.45
N ILE A 135 0.88 15.71 -6.84
CA ILE A 135 -0.31 16.37 -7.39
C ILE A 135 0.07 17.32 -8.53
N ASP A 136 1.16 18.06 -8.37
CA ASP A 136 1.57 19.06 -9.36
C ASP A 136 2.02 18.44 -10.68
N ALA A 137 2.58 17.23 -10.63
CA ALA A 137 3.09 16.54 -11.82
C ALA A 137 1.99 15.80 -12.60
N GLU A 138 1.12 15.03 -11.92
CA GLU A 138 0.05 14.27 -12.59
C GLU A 138 -1.10 15.18 -13.07
N GLY A 139 -1.46 16.21 -12.28
CA GLY A 139 -2.49 17.17 -12.67
C GLY A 139 -2.11 18.04 -13.87
N LYS A 140 -0.85 18.48 -13.94
CA LYS A 140 -0.35 19.24 -15.10
C LYS A 140 -0.22 18.38 -16.34
N GLY A 141 0.28 17.15 -16.22
CA GLY A 141 0.45 16.24 -17.36
C GLY A 141 -0.87 15.81 -18.03
N ALA A 142 -1.92 15.56 -17.24
CA ALA A 142 -3.24 15.20 -17.77
C ALA A 142 -3.94 16.38 -18.44
N ASN A 143 -3.92 17.56 -17.81
CA ASN A 143 -4.51 18.78 -18.39
C ASN A 143 -3.78 19.22 -19.68
N GLN A 144 -2.45 19.09 -19.73
CA GLN A 144 -1.68 19.40 -20.93
C GLN A 144 -2.05 18.50 -22.12
N ARG A 145 -2.26 17.18 -21.86
CA ARG A 145 -2.67 16.24 -22.91
C ARG A 145 -4.08 16.52 -23.45
N ILE A 146 -5.03 16.82 -22.56
CA ILE A 146 -6.41 17.13 -22.95
C ILE A 146 -6.44 18.45 -23.75
N SER A 147 -5.71 19.46 -23.30
CA SER A 147 -5.57 20.73 -24.03
C SER A 147 -5.02 20.52 -25.44
N ASN A 148 -3.96 19.71 -25.58
CA ASN A 148 -3.36 19.45 -26.90
C ASN A 148 -4.30 18.69 -27.84
N LEU A 149 -5.12 17.76 -27.32
CA LEU A 149 -6.12 17.04 -28.10
C LEU A 149 -7.23 17.96 -28.59
N ILE A 150 -7.71 18.87 -27.76
CA ILE A 150 -8.73 19.87 -28.13
C ILE A 150 -8.19 20.79 -29.23
N VAL A 151 -6.96 21.32 -29.05
CA VAL A 151 -6.32 22.19 -30.04
C VAL A 151 -6.14 21.47 -31.38
N PHE A 152 -5.69 20.22 -31.36
CA PHE A 152 -5.54 19.42 -32.57
C PHE A 152 -6.88 19.18 -33.28
N TRP A 153 -7.94 18.84 -32.53
CA TRP A 153 -9.28 18.69 -33.08
C TRP A 153 -9.82 19.98 -33.69
N THR A 154 -9.61 21.13 -33.03
CA THR A 154 -10.05 22.42 -33.58
C THR A 154 -9.33 22.77 -34.88
N LEU A 155 -8.04 22.47 -34.99
CA LEU A 155 -7.23 22.67 -36.20
C LEU A 155 -7.66 21.76 -37.36
N VAL A 156 -7.96 20.50 -37.07
CA VAL A 156 -8.45 19.55 -38.08
C VAL A 156 -9.82 19.98 -38.59
N CYS A 157 -10.73 20.40 -37.70
CA CYS A 157 -12.03 20.91 -38.11
C CYS A 157 -11.90 22.17 -38.99
N THR A 158 -11.08 23.16 -38.61
CA THR A 158 -10.92 24.36 -39.45
C THR A 158 -10.30 24.06 -40.81
N LEU A 159 -9.39 23.08 -40.92
CA LEU A 159 -8.80 22.68 -42.20
C LEU A 159 -9.73 21.84 -43.09
N LEU A 160 -10.73 21.15 -42.53
CA LEU A 160 -11.70 20.35 -43.29
C LEU A 160 -12.92 21.17 -43.76
N PHE A 161 -13.16 22.33 -43.15
CA PHE A 161 -14.25 23.25 -43.50
C PHE A 161 -13.77 24.49 -44.30
N LEU A 162 -12.51 24.48 -44.74
CA LEU A 162 -11.90 25.44 -45.67
C LEU A 162 -11.75 24.80 -47.05
#